data_AF-G1VRW4-F1
#
_entry.id   AF-G1VRW4-F1
#
_cell.length_a   1.000
_cell.length_b   1.000
_cell.length_c   1.000
_cell.angle_alpha   90.00
_cell.angle_beta   90.00
_cell.angle_gamma   90.00
#
_symmetry.space_group_name_H-M   'P 1'
#
loop_
_entity.id
_entity.type
_entity.pdbx_description
1 polymer ?
#
loop_
_entity_poly.entity_id
_entity_poly.type
_entity_poly.pdbx_seq_one_letter_code
_entity_poly.pdbx_strand_id
1 'polypeptide(L)'
;MKERIKLLRKTLGLTQSEFGEKIGATRDAIAAYERGVAVKEPIIKLICKEFNVDYFWLTEGADVDMFMRLPSTLMEKLSEQYNLNKKSQMVLKTYLEAPDDEKEAIENFLTTLAENLQKEGKE
;
A
#
# COMPACT_ATOMS: atom_id res chain seq x y z
N MET A 1 5.58 -3.11 19.21
CA MET A 1 4.97 -3.84 18.07
C MET A 1 3.44 -3.90 18.17
N LYS A 2 2.84 -4.33 19.30
CA LYS A 2 1.37 -4.47 19.45
C LYS A 2 0.55 -3.26 18.98
N GLU A 3 0.87 -2.07 19.49
CA GLU A 3 0.12 -0.85 19.19
C GLU A 3 0.34 -0.40 17.74
N ARG A 4 1.49 -0.77 17.14
CA ARG A 4 1.85 -0.41 15.77
C ARG A 4 1.11 -1.26 14.73
N ILE A 5 0.89 -2.55 14.98
CA ILE A 5 0.05 -3.40 14.11
C ILE A 5 -1.39 -2.89 14.09
N LYS A 6 -1.91 -2.56 15.28
CA LYS A 6 -3.27 -2.00 15.41
C LYS A 6 -3.38 -0.62 14.76
N LEU A 7 -2.39 0.25 14.98
CA LEU A 7 -2.31 1.57 14.35
C LEU A 7 -2.28 1.44 12.83
N LEU A 8 -1.37 0.64 12.27
CA LEU A 8 -1.26 0.37 10.84
C LEU A 8 -2.60 -0.06 10.25
N ARG A 9 -3.23 -1.09 10.82
CA ARG A 9 -4.52 -1.58 10.32
C ARG A 9 -5.59 -0.49 10.34
N LYS A 10 -5.63 0.33 11.40
CA LYS A 10 -6.59 1.42 11.52
C LYS A 10 -6.31 2.56 10.54
N THR A 11 -5.04 2.88 10.28
CA THR A 11 -4.62 3.84 9.26
C THR A 11 -5.06 3.40 7.87
N LEU A 12 -5.01 2.09 7.59
CA LEU A 12 -5.48 1.49 6.34
C LEU A 12 -7.02 1.32 6.26
N GLY A 13 -7.77 1.66 7.32
CA GLY A 13 -9.23 1.50 7.34
C GLY A 13 -9.72 0.05 7.43
N LEU A 14 -8.84 -0.93 7.64
CA LEU A 14 -9.17 -2.36 7.55
C LEU A 14 -9.74 -2.95 8.86
N THR A 15 -10.62 -3.94 8.74
CA THR A 15 -11.00 -4.86 9.82
C THR A 15 -9.88 -5.86 10.11
N GLN A 16 -9.94 -6.55 11.25
CA GLN A 16 -8.96 -7.59 11.59
C GLN A 16 -9.01 -8.78 10.62
N SER A 17 -10.18 -9.08 10.06
CA SER A 17 -10.34 -10.16 9.06
C SER A 17 -9.68 -9.77 7.74
N GLU A 18 -10.00 -8.59 7.18
CA GLU A 18 -9.41 -8.11 5.92
C GLU A 18 -7.89 -7.98 6.00
N PHE A 19 -7.37 -7.47 7.14
CA PHE A 19 -5.94 -7.40 7.37
C PHE A 19 -5.29 -8.78 7.41
N GLY A 20 -5.96 -9.76 8.04
CA GLY A 20 -5.51 -11.14 8.11
C GLY A 20 -5.51 -11.83 6.76
N GLU A 21 -6.57 -11.66 5.97
CA GLU A 21 -6.71 -12.24 4.62
C GLU A 21 -5.56 -11.83 3.70
N LYS A 22 -5.16 -10.54 3.72
CA LYS A 22 -4.04 -10.04 2.92
C LYS A 22 -2.68 -10.68 3.25
N ILE A 23 -2.47 -11.14 4.50
CA ILE A 23 -1.20 -11.79 4.91
C ILE A 23 -1.33 -13.30 5.19
N GLY A 24 -2.45 -13.91 4.84
CA GLY A 24 -2.72 -15.33 5.08
C GLY A 24 -2.83 -15.71 6.56
N ALA A 25 -3.31 -14.80 7.41
CA ALA A 25 -3.52 -15.00 8.84
C ALA A 25 -5.01 -14.97 9.20
N THR A 26 -5.39 -15.70 10.26
CA THR A 26 -6.77 -15.65 10.75
C THR A 26 -7.02 -14.35 11.51
N ARG A 27 -8.29 -13.90 11.55
CA ARG A 27 -8.73 -12.77 12.39
C ARG A 27 -8.22 -12.90 13.83
N ASP A 28 -8.27 -14.11 14.40
CA ASP A 28 -7.84 -14.37 15.77
C ASP A 28 -6.32 -14.23 15.96
N ALA A 29 -5.54 -14.60 14.95
CA ALA A 29 -4.09 -14.34 14.95
C ALA A 29 -3.81 -12.83 14.96
N ILE A 30 -4.52 -12.06 14.12
CA ILE A 30 -4.39 -10.58 14.12
C ILE A 30 -4.78 -10.00 15.48
N ALA A 31 -5.90 -10.42 16.06
CA ALA A 31 -6.31 -9.99 17.39
C ALA A 31 -5.28 -10.36 18.48
N ALA A 32 -4.63 -11.52 18.37
CA ALA A 32 -3.57 -11.93 19.28
C ALA A 32 -2.32 -11.04 19.12
N TYR A 33 -1.92 -10.71 17.89
CA TYR A 33 -0.79 -9.82 17.61
C TYR A 33 -1.04 -8.40 18.14
N GLU A 34 -2.27 -7.87 17.96
CA GLU A 34 -2.68 -6.58 18.51
C GLU A 34 -2.72 -6.54 20.04
N ARG A 35 -2.90 -7.71 20.69
CA ARG A 35 -2.80 -7.85 22.16
C ARG A 35 -1.37 -8.02 22.66
N GLY A 36 -0.39 -8.18 21.76
CA GLY A 36 1.03 -8.30 22.11
C GLY A 36 1.57 -9.72 22.19
N VAL A 37 0.88 -10.70 21.60
CA VAL A 37 1.48 -12.01 21.35
C VAL A 37 2.65 -11.83 20.36
N ALA A 38 3.75 -12.54 20.62
CA ALA A 38 4.95 -12.48 19.79
C ALA A 38 4.63 -12.85 18.33
N VAL A 39 5.02 -11.97 17.41
CA VAL A 39 4.87 -12.17 15.97
C VAL A 39 6.15 -12.76 15.42
N LYS A 40 6.05 -13.83 14.62
CA LYS A 40 7.23 -14.47 14.03
C LYS A 40 7.77 -13.61 12.88
N GLU A 41 9.08 -13.63 12.71
CA GLU A 41 9.80 -12.89 11.67
C GLU A 41 9.19 -13.00 10.25
N PRO A 42 8.75 -14.19 9.78
CA PRO A 42 8.13 -14.30 8.45
C PRO A 42 6.84 -13.48 8.32
N ILE A 43 6.02 -13.42 9.38
CA ILE A 43 4.78 -12.64 9.39
C ILE A 43 5.08 -11.15 9.40
N ILE A 44 6.11 -10.71 10.14
CA ILE A 44 6.55 -9.31 10.14
C ILE A 44 6.97 -8.89 8.72
N LYS A 45 7.76 -9.71 8.03
CA LYS A 45 8.18 -9.43 6.65
C LYS A 45 7.01 -9.43 5.67
N LEU A 46 6.04 -10.32 5.84
CA LEU A 46 4.80 -10.31 5.05
C LEU A 46 4.02 -9.01 5.25
N ILE A 47 3.83 -8.56 6.49
CA ILE A 47 3.19 -7.28 6.81
C ILE A 47 3.93 -6.11 6.14
N CYS A 48 5.25 -6.07 6.26
CA CYS A 48 6.05 -5.00 5.65
C CYS A 48 5.89 -4.97 4.13
N LYS A 49 5.90 -6.14 3.48
CA LYS A 49 5.75 -6.28 2.04
C LYS A 49 4.35 -5.91 1.55
N GLU A 50 3.33 -6.45 2.21
CA GLU A 50 1.93 -6.32 1.80
C GLU A 50 1.41 -4.89 1.95
N PHE A 51 1.83 -4.21 3.01
CA PHE A 51 1.34 -2.87 3.35
C PHE A 51 2.35 -1.76 3.11
N ASN A 52 3.49 -2.07 2.47
CA ASN A 52 4.58 -1.13 2.22
C ASN A 52 5.06 -0.39 3.49
N VAL A 53 5.24 -1.14 4.59
CA VAL A 53 5.58 -0.62 5.92
C VAL A 53 7.06 -0.76 6.21
N ASP A 54 7.64 0.24 6.87
CA ASP A 54 9.03 0.19 7.31
C ASP A 54 9.22 -0.82 8.45
N TYR A 55 10.22 -1.69 8.29
CA TYR A 55 10.50 -2.77 9.23
C TYR A 55 10.93 -2.25 10.61
N PHE A 56 11.79 -1.24 10.67
CA PHE A 56 12.31 -0.69 11.92
C PHE A 56 11.24 0.11 12.66
N TRP A 57 10.37 0.81 11.91
CA TRP A 57 9.15 1.38 12.49
C TRP A 57 8.29 0.29 13.14
N LEU A 58 7.98 -0.79 12.41
CA LEU A 58 7.07 -1.84 12.92
C LEU A 58 7.65 -2.59 14.12
N THR A 59 8.92 -2.99 14.04
CA THR A 59 9.57 -3.87 15.02
C THR A 59 10.13 -3.11 16.21
N GLU A 60 10.95 -2.09 15.97
CA GLU A 60 11.69 -1.35 16.99
C GLU A 60 10.92 -0.08 17.42
N GLY A 61 10.11 0.49 16.53
CA GLY A 61 9.51 1.81 16.78
C GLY A 61 10.52 2.92 16.58
N ALA A 62 11.41 2.76 15.60
CA ALA A 62 12.35 3.80 15.19
C ALA A 62 11.60 5.09 14.80
N ASP A 63 12.26 6.23 14.98
CA ASP A 63 11.76 7.55 14.59
C ASP A 63 11.90 7.74 13.07
N VAL A 64 11.09 6.99 12.32
CA VAL A 64 10.99 6.98 10.86
C VAL A 64 9.51 6.90 10.47
N ASP A 65 9.22 7.17 9.19
CA ASP A 65 7.84 7.07 8.68
C ASP A 65 7.32 5.63 8.73
N MET A 66 6.01 5.49 8.97
CA MET A 66 5.32 4.19 8.98
C MET A 66 5.42 3.49 7.63
N PHE A 67 5.19 4.22 6.55
CA PHE A 67 5.23 3.70 5.19
C PHE A 67 6.58 3.98 4.55
N MET A 68 7.10 2.99 3.82
CA MET A 68 8.30 3.19 3.02
C MET A 68 7.97 4.17 1.89
N ARG A 69 8.76 5.24 1.79
CA ARG A 69 8.70 6.14 0.64
C ARG A 69 9.29 5.42 -0.57
N LEU A 70 8.72 5.65 -1.74
CA LEU A 70 9.32 5.23 -3.01
C LEU A 70 10.78 5.72 -3.05
N PRO A 71 11.78 4.82 -3.13
CA PRO A 71 13.16 5.23 -3.25
C PRO A 71 13.29 6.07 -4.53
N SER A 72 13.93 7.24 -4.43
CA SER A 72 14.16 8.10 -5.60
C SER A 72 14.82 7.33 -6.75
N THR A 73 15.70 6.39 -6.41
CA THR A 73 16.41 5.51 -7.34
C THR A 73 15.50 4.56 -8.13
N LEU A 74 14.33 4.18 -7.60
CA LEU A 74 13.37 3.36 -8.35
C LEU A 74 12.63 4.20 -9.40
N MET A 75 12.24 5.43 -9.04
CA MET A 75 11.60 6.36 -9.98
C MET A 75 12.57 6.79 -11.09
N GLU A 76 13.85 6.98 -10.77
CA GLU A 76 14.91 7.25 -11.75
C GLU A 76 15.02 6.10 -12.75
N LYS A 77 15.11 4.85 -12.27
CA LYS A 77 15.15 3.66 -13.13
C LYS A 77 13.93 3.52 -14.03
N LEU A 78 12.72 3.72 -13.49
CA LEU A 78 11.48 3.68 -14.28
C LEU A 78 11.45 4.80 -15.32
N SER A 79 11.92 5.99 -14.95
CA SER A 79 12.00 7.12 -15.86
C SER A 79 12.93 6.85 -17.03
N GLU A 80 14.10 6.27 -16.80
CA GLU A 80 15.04 5.91 -17.87
C GLU A 80 14.47 4.79 -18.75
N GLN A 81 13.96 3.72 -18.13
CA GLN A 81 13.49 2.54 -18.84
C GLN A 81 12.28 2.83 -19.75
N TYR A 82 11.34 3.64 -19.28
CA TYR A 82 10.09 3.94 -19.99
C TYR A 82 10.07 5.36 -20.58
N ASN A 83 11.21 6.07 -20.55
CA ASN A 83 11.36 7.45 -21.03
C ASN A 83 10.27 8.40 -20.47
N LEU A 84 9.98 8.28 -19.17
CA LEU A 84 8.90 9.04 -18.51
C LEU A 84 9.27 10.51 -18.39
N ASN A 85 8.43 11.38 -18.93
CA ASN A 85 8.58 12.82 -18.72
C ASN A 85 8.16 13.23 -17.29
N LYS A 86 8.47 14.47 -16.89
CA LYS A 86 8.16 14.99 -15.54
C LYS A 86 6.68 14.83 -15.15
N LYS A 87 5.74 14.99 -16.09
CA LYS A 87 4.32 14.83 -15.81
C LYS A 87 3.98 13.36 -15.56
N SER A 88 4.46 12.46 -16.41
CA SER A 88 4.27 11.01 -16.26
C SER A 88 4.86 10.48 -14.94
N GLN A 89 6.04 10.97 -14.55
CA GLN A 89 6.65 10.64 -13.27
C GLN A 89 5.78 11.09 -12.09
N MET A 90 5.23 12.31 -12.16
CA MET A 90 4.39 12.86 -11.10
C MET A 90 3.07 12.08 -10.97
N VAL A 91 2.40 11.79 -12.09
CA VAL A 91 1.18 10.95 -12.10
C VAL A 91 1.46 9.58 -11.49
N LEU A 92 2.52 8.91 -11.93
CA LEU A 92 2.88 7.59 -11.43
C LEU A 92 3.18 7.61 -9.92
N LYS A 93 3.98 8.58 -9.47
CA LYS A 93 4.31 8.73 -8.05
C LYS A 93 3.04 8.96 -7.22
N THR A 94 2.19 9.88 -7.65
CA THR A 94 0.94 10.19 -6.95
C THR A 94 0.03 8.98 -6.85
N TYR A 95 -0.15 8.24 -7.95
CA TYR A 95 -0.96 7.03 -7.94
C TYR A 95 -0.37 5.95 -7.02
N LEU A 96 0.95 5.70 -7.06
CA LEU A 96 1.58 4.67 -6.23
C LEU A 96 1.49 4.99 -4.73
N GLU A 97 1.59 6.27 -4.36
CA GLU A 97 1.52 6.77 -2.97
C GLU A 97 0.08 6.94 -2.45
N ALA A 98 -0.94 6.84 -3.32
CA ALA A 98 -2.33 7.01 -2.94
C ALA A 98 -2.88 5.81 -2.11
N PRO A 99 -3.84 6.06 -1.20
CA PRO A 99 -4.65 5.02 -0.55
C PRO A 99 -5.37 4.08 -1.54
N ASP A 100 -5.71 2.86 -1.09
CA ASP A 100 -6.36 1.85 -1.94
C ASP A 100 -7.73 2.33 -2.46
N ASP A 101 -8.51 3.04 -1.65
CA ASP A 101 -9.81 3.61 -2.03
C ASP A 101 -9.67 4.74 -3.05
N GLU A 102 -8.63 5.57 -2.93
CA GLU A 102 -8.31 6.59 -3.94
C GLU A 102 -7.85 5.98 -5.26
N LYS A 103 -7.04 4.91 -5.22
CA LYS A 103 -6.63 4.16 -6.42
C LYS A 103 -7.84 3.57 -7.14
N GLU A 104 -8.75 2.94 -6.40
CA GLU A 104 -9.98 2.38 -6.95
C GLU A 104 -10.83 3.48 -7.62
N ALA A 105 -10.95 4.65 -6.99
CA ALA A 105 -11.66 5.79 -7.59
C ALA A 105 -11.00 6.27 -8.90
N ILE A 106 -9.67 6.35 -8.95
CA ILE A 106 -8.92 6.72 -10.15
C ILE A 106 -9.13 5.70 -11.27
N GLU A 107 -9.06 4.41 -10.97
CA GLU A 107 -9.25 3.33 -11.93
C GLU A 107 -10.67 3.30 -12.51
N ASN A 108 -11.68 3.49 -11.68
CA ASN A 108 -13.07 3.59 -12.10
C ASN A 108 -13.30 4.81 -13.02
N PHE A 109 -12.70 5.95 -12.68
CA PHE A 109 -12.75 7.15 -13.51
C PHE A 109 -12.10 6.92 -14.89
N LEU A 110 -10.90 6.34 -14.93
CA LEU A 110 -10.18 6.07 -16.18
C LEU A 110 -10.91 5.06 -17.06
N THR A 111 -11.51 4.02 -16.45
CA THR A 111 -12.34 3.03 -17.15
C THR A 111 -13.56 3.70 -17.79
N THR A 112 -14.28 4.51 -17.01
CA THR A 112 -15.46 5.25 -17.49
C THR A 112 -15.11 6.20 -18.63
N LEU A 113 -13.97 6.91 -18.52
CA LEU A 113 -13.47 7.78 -19.59
C LEU A 113 -13.18 6.99 -20.87
N ALA A 114 -12.49 5.86 -20.76
CA ALA A 114 -12.17 5.01 -21.91
C ALA A 114 -13.42 4.47 -22.61
N GLU A 115 -14.43 4.04 -21.86
CA GLU A 115 -15.72 3.61 -22.41
C GLU A 115 -16.44 4.73 -23.17
N ASN A 116 -16.44 5.95 -22.64
CA ASN A 116 -17.10 7.08 -23.28
C ASN A 116 -16.40 7.47 -24.59
N LEU A 117 -15.07 7.49 -24.62
CA LEU A 117 -14.30 7.74 -25.85
C LEU A 117 -14.57 6.69 -26.94
N GLN A 118 -14.78 5.43 -26.56
CA GLN A 118 -15.14 4.37 -27.51
C GLN A 118 -16.57 4.49 -28.06
N LYS A 119 -17.49 5.09 -27.29
CA LYS A 119 -18.87 5.33 -27.74
C LYS A 119 -18.92 6.50 -28.72
N GLU A 120 -18.22 7.60 -28.44
CA GLU A 120 -18.15 8.77 -29.34
C GLU A 120 -17.47 8.45 -30.68
N GLY A 121 -16.47 7.55 -30.71
CA GLY A 121 -15.82 7.15 -31.96
C GLY A 121 -16.63 6.21 -32.86
N LYS A 122 -17.85 5.83 -32.47
CA LYS A 122 -18.75 4.93 -33.21
C LYS A 122 -19.99 5.63 -33.78
N GLU A 123 -20.20 6.90 -33.44
CA GLU A 123 -21.20 7.79 -34.04
C GLU A 123 -20.57 8.66 -35.14
#